data_AF-A0A0N0ZSZ3-F1
#
_entry.id   AF-A0A0N0ZSZ3-F1
#
_cell.length_a   1.000
_cell.length_b   1.000
_cell.length_c   1.000
_cell.angle_alpha   90.00
_cell.angle_beta   90.00
_cell.angle_gamma   90.00
#
_symmetry.space_group_name_H-M   'P 1'
#
loop_
_entity.id
_entity.type
_entity.pdbx_description
1 polymer ?
#
loop_
_entity_poly.entity_id
_entity_poly.type
_entity_poly.pdbx_seq_one_letter_code
_entity_poly.pdbx_strand_id
1 'polypeptide(L)'
;MNADGTSTEVTQGPVKGEWEVGSLAGIKGFYHSHPDVGIQIFSPNDIQSFFRTIVTSGTPSTVGDIFIGVIGAKPCSICQGGKRYFHYMIRYEGSIADAGTITFTDYDIKTIIEDYQNRENELTSLTGSPYSDDAGVSLNYKGLEKLFFETLDKMNIDKTKVVLQRVDDDGTINSITLNNDGSTTSNPCP
;
A
#
# COMPACT_ATOMS: atom_id res chain seq x y z
N MET A 1 -14.02 8.21 2.24
CA MET A 1 -14.77 8.22 3.51
C MET A 1 -14.62 9.61 4.11
N ASN A 2 -15.74 10.29 4.33
CA ASN A 2 -15.80 11.61 4.96
C ASN A 2 -15.47 11.52 6.46
N ALA A 3 -15.22 12.66 7.08
CA ALA A 3 -14.94 12.74 8.52
C ALA A 3 -16.07 12.19 9.41
N ASP A 4 -17.33 12.23 8.94
CA ASP A 4 -18.51 11.71 9.63
C ASP A 4 -18.75 10.20 9.43
N GLY A 5 -17.86 9.53 8.70
CA GLY A 5 -17.94 8.10 8.39
C GLY A 5 -18.82 7.74 7.20
N THR A 6 -19.42 8.72 6.53
CA THR A 6 -20.15 8.48 5.26
C THR A 6 -19.17 8.20 4.12
N SER A 7 -19.58 7.36 3.18
CA SER A 7 -18.86 7.17 1.91
C SER A 7 -19.26 8.27 0.93
N THR A 8 -18.29 8.84 0.23
CA THR A 8 -18.54 9.60 -1.00
C THR A 8 -18.88 8.64 -2.15
N GLU A 9 -19.34 9.18 -3.28
CA GLU A 9 -19.51 8.40 -4.50
C GLU A 9 -18.19 7.72 -4.90
N VAL A 10 -18.30 6.51 -5.48
CA VAL A 10 -17.18 5.79 -6.06
C VAL A 10 -16.78 6.51 -7.34
N THR A 11 -15.64 7.19 -7.32
CA THR A 11 -15.05 7.75 -8.54
C THR A 11 -14.36 6.62 -9.30
N GLN A 12 -14.80 6.31 -10.51
CA GLN A 12 -14.11 5.34 -11.36
C GLN A 12 -12.99 6.06 -12.12
N GLY A 13 -11.74 5.81 -11.74
CA GLY A 13 -10.57 6.27 -12.49
C GLY A 13 -10.38 5.55 -13.83
N PRO A 14 -9.53 6.08 -14.73
CA PRO A 14 -9.21 5.43 -16.00
C PRO A 14 -8.48 4.09 -15.79
N VAL A 15 -8.68 3.14 -16.71
CA VAL A 15 -8.06 1.78 -16.70
C VAL A 15 -6.51 1.84 -16.79
N LYS A 16 -5.96 2.95 -17.28
CA LYS A 16 -4.54 3.32 -17.30
C LYS A 16 -4.41 4.85 -17.24
N GLY A 17 -3.61 5.37 -16.33
CA GLY A 17 -3.33 6.81 -16.19
C GLY A 17 -3.25 7.26 -14.73
N GLU A 18 -2.81 8.49 -14.53
CA GLU A 18 -2.84 9.15 -13.21
C GLU A 18 -4.30 9.22 -12.73
N TRP A 19 -4.57 8.62 -11.58
CA TRP A 19 -5.85 8.76 -10.90
C TRP A 19 -5.85 10.12 -10.18
N GLU A 20 -6.78 10.99 -10.53
CA GLU A 20 -7.06 12.20 -9.75
C GLU A 20 -8.07 11.88 -8.64
N VAL A 21 -7.62 11.90 -7.38
CA VAL A 21 -8.45 11.58 -6.21
C VAL A 21 -9.52 12.67 -5.94
N GLY A 22 -9.53 13.76 -6.71
CA GLY A 22 -10.37 14.91 -6.48
C GLY A 22 -9.91 15.72 -5.26
N SER A 23 -10.82 16.49 -4.65
CA SER A 23 -10.51 17.24 -3.42
C SER A 23 -10.31 16.28 -2.26
N LEU A 24 -9.10 16.30 -1.69
CA LEU A 24 -8.78 15.51 -0.50
C LEU A 24 -9.29 16.16 0.80
N ALA A 25 -9.68 17.44 0.79
CA ALA A 25 -10.06 18.15 2.01
C ALA A 25 -11.24 17.47 2.75
N GLY A 26 -11.03 17.13 4.02
CA GLY A 26 -12.07 16.54 4.89
C GLY A 26 -12.29 15.02 4.74
N ILE A 27 -11.49 14.32 3.91
CA ILE A 27 -11.53 12.86 3.84
C ILE A 27 -10.65 12.24 4.94
N LYS A 28 -11.15 11.16 5.56
CA LYS A 28 -10.37 10.31 6.49
C LYS A 28 -9.61 9.19 5.77
N GLY A 29 -9.99 8.91 4.53
CA GLY A 29 -9.30 7.92 3.73
C GLY A 29 -10.09 7.48 2.53
N PHE A 30 -9.43 6.74 1.66
CA PHE A 30 -10.00 6.21 0.44
C PHE A 30 -9.42 4.85 0.10
N TYR A 31 -10.11 4.17 -0.80
CA TYR A 31 -9.67 2.90 -1.37
C TYR A 31 -9.50 3.07 -2.88
N HIS A 32 -8.49 2.41 -3.44
CA HIS A 32 -8.40 2.18 -4.88
C HIS A 32 -8.13 0.70 -5.16
N SER A 33 -8.18 0.32 -6.43
CA SER A 33 -8.03 -1.08 -6.85
C SER A 33 -6.89 -1.24 -7.83
N HIS A 34 -6.16 -2.36 -7.72
CA HIS A 34 -5.19 -2.81 -8.73
C HIS A 34 -5.72 -4.09 -9.41
N PRO A 35 -6.65 -3.98 -10.38
CA PRO A 35 -7.28 -5.14 -10.99
C PRO A 35 -6.39 -5.80 -12.04
N ASP A 36 -6.20 -7.11 -11.93
CA ASP A 36 -5.67 -8.06 -12.93
C ASP A 36 -4.21 -7.87 -13.39
N VAL A 37 -3.72 -6.63 -13.43
CA VAL A 37 -2.40 -6.24 -13.89
C VAL A 37 -1.81 -5.22 -12.92
N GLY A 38 -0.55 -5.44 -12.53
CA GLY A 38 0.18 -4.59 -11.59
C GLY A 38 0.59 -5.31 -10.31
N ILE A 39 1.30 -4.59 -9.46
CA ILE A 39 1.78 -5.08 -8.17
C ILE A 39 0.68 -4.84 -7.13
N GLN A 40 0.34 -5.85 -6.36
CA GLN A 40 -0.91 -5.92 -5.58
C GLN A 40 -0.80 -5.25 -4.20
N ILE A 41 0.05 -4.23 -4.09
CA ILE A 41 0.27 -3.40 -2.90
C ILE A 41 0.57 -1.96 -3.36
N PHE A 42 0.64 -1.02 -2.42
CA PHE A 42 0.90 0.39 -2.68
C PHE A 42 2.17 0.62 -3.51
N SER A 43 2.03 1.37 -4.60
CA SER A 43 3.11 1.88 -5.43
C SER A 43 3.76 3.12 -4.80
N PRO A 44 4.93 3.58 -5.30
CA PRO A 44 5.52 4.84 -4.85
C PRO A 44 4.58 6.05 -4.97
N ASN A 45 3.74 6.08 -6.01
CA ASN A 45 2.75 7.15 -6.20
C ASN A 45 1.59 7.06 -5.18
N ASP A 46 1.19 5.84 -4.79
CA ASP A 46 0.18 5.65 -3.75
C ASP A 46 0.69 6.14 -2.39
N ILE A 47 1.97 5.84 -2.08
CA ILE A 47 2.64 6.31 -0.85
C ILE A 47 2.73 7.85 -0.86
N GLN A 48 3.13 8.48 -1.96
CA GLN A 48 3.10 9.95 -2.07
C GLN A 48 1.70 10.54 -1.88
N SER A 49 0.69 9.92 -2.49
CA SER A 49 -0.71 10.36 -2.38
C SER A 49 -1.23 10.25 -0.95
N PHE A 50 -0.80 9.21 -0.22
CA PHE A 50 -1.11 9.05 1.20
C PHE A 50 -0.57 10.21 2.04
N PHE A 51 0.71 10.56 1.90
CA PHE A 51 1.29 11.68 2.65
C PHE A 51 0.68 13.04 2.27
N ARG A 52 0.38 13.25 0.98
CA ARG A 52 -0.38 14.42 0.51
C ARG A 52 -1.75 14.51 1.18
N THR A 53 -2.44 13.37 1.33
CA THR A 53 -3.74 13.30 2.02
C THR A 53 -3.59 13.65 3.50
N ILE A 54 -2.55 13.14 4.18
CA ILE A 54 -2.27 13.51 5.58
C ILE A 54 -2.14 15.02 5.75
N VAL A 55 -1.36 15.68 4.88
CA VAL A 55 -1.11 17.12 4.98
C VAL A 55 -2.32 17.96 4.57
N THR A 56 -3.11 17.48 3.61
CA THR A 56 -4.27 18.23 3.08
C THR A 56 -5.51 18.10 3.97
N SER A 57 -5.70 16.95 4.59
CA SER A 57 -6.94 16.58 5.29
C SER A 57 -6.74 16.45 6.80
N GLY A 58 -5.51 16.26 7.24
CA GLY A 58 -5.16 16.01 8.63
C GLY A 58 -4.94 17.27 9.46
N THR A 59 -5.02 17.05 10.76
CA THR A 59 -4.60 17.98 11.81
C THR A 59 -3.68 17.22 12.76
N PRO A 60 -2.90 17.89 13.64
CA PRO A 60 -2.07 17.20 14.61
C PRO A 60 -2.79 16.12 15.44
N SER A 61 -4.10 16.27 15.68
CA SER A 61 -4.91 15.30 16.43
C SER A 61 -5.58 14.22 15.59
N THR A 62 -5.52 14.30 14.25
CA THR A 62 -6.24 13.38 13.34
C THR A 62 -5.33 12.65 12.35
N VAL A 63 -4.00 12.81 12.44
CA VAL A 63 -3.05 12.12 11.56
C VAL A 63 -3.25 10.60 11.56
N GLY A 64 -3.41 9.99 12.75
CA GLY A 64 -3.61 8.55 12.91
C GLY A 64 -4.94 8.02 12.37
N ASP A 65 -5.91 8.90 12.12
CA ASP A 65 -7.20 8.54 11.54
C ASP A 65 -7.15 8.44 10.01
N ILE A 66 -6.09 8.96 9.39
CA ILE A 66 -5.96 9.01 7.93
C ILE A 66 -5.41 7.69 7.40
N PHE A 67 -6.08 7.15 6.39
CA PHE A 67 -5.68 5.91 5.74
C PHE A 67 -5.82 5.94 4.22
N ILE A 68 -5.06 5.09 3.54
CA ILE A 68 -5.36 4.66 2.16
C ILE A 68 -5.39 3.14 2.15
N GLY A 69 -6.34 2.58 1.40
CA GLY A 69 -6.46 1.15 1.19
C GLY A 69 -6.33 0.77 -0.28
N VAL A 70 -5.82 -0.42 -0.54
CA VAL A 70 -5.75 -1.01 -1.88
C VAL A 70 -6.37 -2.39 -1.87
N ILE A 71 -7.18 -2.68 -2.89
CA ILE A 71 -7.67 -4.02 -3.19
C ILE A 71 -7.06 -4.44 -4.53
N GLY A 72 -6.06 -5.29 -4.45
CA GLY A 72 -5.48 -5.98 -5.59
C GLY A 72 -6.25 -7.25 -5.95
N ALA A 73 -6.23 -7.62 -7.22
CA ALA A 73 -6.68 -8.92 -7.67
C ALA A 73 -5.75 -9.47 -8.76
N LYS A 74 -5.46 -10.79 -8.70
CA LYS A 74 -4.74 -11.51 -9.74
C LYS A 74 -5.50 -12.75 -10.20
N PRO A 75 -5.36 -13.17 -11.47
CA PRO A 75 -5.82 -14.48 -11.89
C PRO A 75 -5.21 -15.58 -11.04
N CYS A 76 -6.02 -16.53 -10.61
CA CYS A 76 -5.60 -17.68 -9.83
C CYS A 76 -6.42 -18.89 -10.26
N SER A 77 -5.78 -19.85 -10.94
CA SER A 77 -6.45 -21.02 -11.52
C SER A 77 -7.01 -21.98 -10.47
N ILE A 78 -6.47 -21.94 -9.25
CA ILE A 78 -6.87 -22.79 -8.12
C ILE A 78 -7.80 -22.08 -7.13
N CYS A 79 -8.00 -20.76 -7.26
CA CYS A 79 -8.82 -20.00 -6.33
C CYS A 79 -10.29 -20.02 -6.76
N GLN A 80 -11.20 -20.04 -5.78
CA GLN A 80 -12.63 -19.91 -6.04
C GLN A 80 -12.92 -18.56 -6.73
N GLY A 81 -13.65 -18.58 -7.84
CA GLY A 81 -13.90 -17.38 -8.64
C GLY A 81 -12.76 -16.97 -9.57
N GLY A 82 -11.69 -17.77 -9.68
CA GLY A 82 -10.61 -17.57 -10.64
C GLY A 82 -9.68 -16.40 -10.33
N LYS A 83 -9.84 -15.77 -9.15
CA LYS A 83 -9.03 -14.64 -8.70
C LYS A 83 -8.57 -14.84 -7.26
N ARG A 84 -7.36 -14.38 -6.97
CA ARG A 84 -6.86 -14.14 -5.61
C ARG A 84 -6.89 -12.64 -5.35
N TYR A 85 -7.42 -12.25 -4.21
CA TYR A 85 -7.47 -10.86 -3.77
C TYR A 85 -6.34 -10.55 -2.80
N PHE A 86 -5.92 -9.29 -2.76
CA PHE A 86 -4.91 -8.78 -1.85
C PHE A 86 -5.45 -7.47 -1.27
N HIS A 87 -5.78 -7.46 0.02
CA HIS A 87 -6.40 -6.29 0.64
C HIS A 87 -5.44 -5.73 1.68
N TYR A 88 -4.94 -4.52 1.41
CA TYR A 88 -4.06 -3.80 2.31
C TYR A 88 -4.59 -2.42 2.66
N MET A 89 -4.19 -1.92 3.82
CA MET A 89 -4.42 -0.55 4.28
C MET A 89 -3.15 -0.02 4.94
N ILE A 90 -2.83 1.25 4.74
CA ILE A 90 -1.77 1.93 5.48
C ILE A 90 -2.32 3.10 6.29
N ARG A 91 -1.72 3.30 7.47
CA ARG A 91 -1.95 4.41 8.40
C ARG A 91 -0.61 5.00 8.85
N TYR A 92 -0.64 6.20 9.40
CA TYR A 92 0.56 6.91 9.84
C TYR A 92 0.47 7.31 11.31
N GLU A 93 1.48 6.95 12.09
CA GLU A 93 1.59 7.25 13.53
C GLU A 93 2.63 8.34 13.82
N GLY A 94 3.18 8.97 12.78
CA GLY A 94 4.09 10.11 12.92
C GLY A 94 3.38 11.45 13.07
N SER A 95 4.16 12.53 13.08
CA SER A 95 3.62 13.89 13.19
C SER A 95 3.19 14.44 11.83
N ILE A 96 2.26 15.40 11.83
CA ILE A 96 1.86 16.10 10.59
C ILE A 96 3.05 16.86 9.96
N ALA A 97 4.02 17.30 10.76
CA ALA A 97 5.22 17.97 10.28
C ALA A 97 6.16 17.01 9.55
N ASP A 98 6.33 15.79 10.06
CA ASP A 98 7.09 14.74 9.38
C ASP A 98 6.43 14.36 8.06
N ALA A 99 5.11 14.19 8.05
CA ALA A 99 4.33 13.93 6.83
C ALA A 99 4.45 15.08 5.81
N GLY A 100 4.51 16.33 6.28
CA GLY A 100 4.81 17.51 5.47
C GLY A 100 6.18 17.41 4.80
N THR A 101 7.20 17.03 5.56
CA THR A 101 8.57 16.86 5.03
C THR A 101 8.61 15.81 3.92
N ILE A 102 7.93 14.67 4.12
CA ILE A 102 7.81 13.61 3.11
C ILE A 102 7.07 14.13 1.87
N THR A 103 5.94 14.81 2.06
CA THR A 103 5.10 15.34 0.96
C THR A 103 5.85 16.32 0.07
N PHE A 104 6.69 17.18 0.64
CA PHE A 104 7.42 18.22 -0.08
C PHE A 104 8.83 17.80 -0.50
N THR A 105 9.22 16.55 -0.26
CA THR A 105 10.49 16.02 -0.75
C THR A 105 10.44 15.85 -2.27
N ASP A 106 11.45 16.38 -2.97
CA ASP A 106 11.60 16.22 -4.42
C ASP A 106 12.18 14.85 -4.75
N TYR A 107 11.31 13.84 -4.72
CA TYR A 107 11.67 12.48 -5.07
C TYR A 107 11.93 12.35 -6.58
N ASP A 108 13.00 11.66 -6.95
CA ASP A 108 13.13 11.09 -8.30
C ASP A 108 12.19 9.89 -8.44
N ILE A 109 10.90 10.19 -8.60
CA ILE A 109 9.82 9.20 -8.62
C ILE A 109 10.01 8.19 -9.74
N LYS A 110 10.58 8.60 -10.87
CA LYS A 110 10.88 7.67 -11.98
C LYS A 110 11.87 6.61 -11.53
N THR A 111 13.00 7.02 -10.94
CA THR A 111 14.00 6.07 -10.41
C THR A 111 13.43 5.18 -9.32
N ILE A 112 12.54 5.70 -8.47
CA ILE A 112 11.90 4.91 -7.39
C ILE A 112 10.93 3.89 -7.97
N ILE A 113 10.17 4.23 -9.02
CA ILE A 113 9.29 3.29 -9.72
C ILE A 113 10.09 2.19 -10.43
N GLU A 114 11.20 2.54 -11.07
CA GLU A 114 12.10 1.56 -11.69
C GLU A 114 12.69 0.60 -10.63
N ASP A 115 13.14 1.12 -9.49
CA ASP A 115 13.62 0.31 -8.34
C ASP A 115 12.53 -0.63 -7.81
N TYR A 116 11.31 -0.12 -7.65
CA TYR A 116 10.14 -0.89 -7.22
C TYR A 116 9.84 -2.07 -8.16
N GLN A 117 9.84 -1.83 -9.47
CA GLN A 117 9.61 -2.86 -10.48
C GLN A 117 10.76 -3.87 -10.54
N ASN A 118 12.01 -3.41 -10.42
CA ASN A 118 13.18 -4.29 -10.42
C ASN A 118 13.17 -5.21 -9.18
N ARG A 119 12.84 -4.69 -8.00
CA ARG A 119 12.70 -5.50 -6.78
C ARG A 119 11.58 -6.53 -6.87
N GLU A 120 10.44 -6.16 -7.46
CA GLU A 120 9.37 -7.13 -7.73
C GLU A 120 9.92 -8.30 -8.56
N ASN A 121 10.56 -7.98 -9.70
CA ASN A 121 11.14 -8.98 -10.59
C ASN A 121 12.22 -9.84 -9.90
N GLU A 122 13.06 -9.24 -9.06
CA GLU A 122 14.06 -9.96 -8.28
C GLU A 122 13.40 -10.95 -7.31
N LEU A 123 12.39 -10.51 -6.56
CA LEU A 123 11.69 -11.34 -5.59
C LEU A 123 10.90 -12.49 -6.25
N THR A 124 10.39 -12.29 -7.47
CA THR A 124 9.68 -13.32 -8.24
C THR A 124 10.63 -14.28 -8.98
N SER A 125 11.77 -13.81 -9.46
CA SER A 125 12.69 -14.61 -10.29
C SER A 125 13.53 -15.64 -9.50
N LEU A 126 13.46 -15.62 -8.16
CA LEU A 126 14.18 -16.58 -7.33
C LEU A 126 13.50 -17.95 -7.39
N THR A 127 14.17 -18.95 -7.97
CA THR A 127 13.69 -20.33 -7.96
C THR A 127 13.47 -20.81 -6.51
N GLY A 128 12.24 -21.18 -6.17
CA GLY A 128 11.87 -21.58 -4.80
C GLY A 128 11.76 -20.40 -3.83
N SER A 129 11.59 -19.16 -4.33
CA SER A 129 11.41 -17.96 -3.52
C SER A 129 10.29 -18.15 -2.49
N PRO A 130 10.51 -17.85 -1.20
CA PRO A 130 9.42 -17.78 -0.22
C PRO A 130 8.52 -16.56 -0.45
N TYR A 131 8.87 -15.66 -1.37
CA TYR A 131 8.21 -14.38 -1.64
C TYR A 131 7.29 -14.42 -2.87
N SER A 132 7.25 -15.54 -3.60
CA SER A 132 6.45 -15.68 -4.82
C SER A 132 5.54 -16.90 -4.77
N ASP A 133 4.40 -16.79 -5.44
CA ASP A 133 3.52 -17.89 -5.78
C ASP A 133 3.61 -18.21 -7.29
N ASP A 134 2.84 -19.19 -7.74
CA ASP A 134 2.68 -19.55 -9.16
C ASP A 134 4.02 -19.79 -9.87
N ALA A 135 4.93 -20.50 -9.20
CA ALA A 135 6.28 -20.81 -9.70
C ALA A 135 7.14 -19.58 -10.04
N GLY A 136 6.98 -18.48 -9.29
CA GLY A 136 7.79 -17.27 -9.50
C GLY A 136 7.18 -16.30 -10.51
N VAL A 137 5.90 -16.44 -10.84
CA VAL A 137 5.21 -15.50 -11.73
C VAL A 137 4.79 -14.22 -10.98
N SER A 138 4.56 -14.32 -9.67
CA SER A 138 3.84 -13.29 -8.93
C SER A 138 4.22 -13.30 -7.46
N LEU A 139 4.36 -12.11 -6.85
CA LEU A 139 4.58 -12.02 -5.41
C LEU A 139 3.38 -12.54 -4.61
N ASN A 140 3.69 -13.24 -3.53
CA ASN A 140 2.73 -13.60 -2.48
C ASN A 140 2.67 -12.50 -1.41
N TYR A 141 1.87 -12.71 -0.35
CA TYR A 141 1.74 -11.71 0.72
C TYR A 141 3.10 -11.29 1.33
N LYS A 142 4.00 -12.24 1.59
CA LYS A 142 5.33 -11.93 2.14
C LYS A 142 6.18 -11.11 1.19
N GLY A 143 6.14 -11.42 -0.11
CA GLY A 143 6.85 -10.67 -1.13
C GLY A 143 6.33 -9.26 -1.30
N LEU A 144 5.01 -9.08 -1.31
CA LEU A 144 4.37 -7.76 -1.40
C LEU A 144 4.70 -6.89 -0.18
N GLU A 145 4.57 -7.44 1.02
CA GLU A 145 4.87 -6.72 2.26
C GLU A 145 6.35 -6.31 2.33
N LYS A 146 7.26 -7.23 1.95
CA LYS A 146 8.70 -6.93 1.85
C LYS A 146 8.97 -5.80 0.86
N LEU A 147 8.39 -5.88 -0.35
CA LEU A 147 8.54 -4.86 -1.37
C LEU A 147 8.06 -3.49 -0.89
N PHE A 148 6.92 -3.43 -0.19
CA PHE A 148 6.40 -2.18 0.39
C PHE A 148 7.39 -1.55 1.38
N PHE A 149 7.90 -2.32 2.33
CA PHE A 149 8.85 -1.78 3.31
C PHE A 149 10.18 -1.35 2.66
N GLU A 150 10.68 -2.09 1.67
CA GLU A 150 11.87 -1.68 0.91
C GLU A 150 11.62 -0.41 0.08
N THR A 151 10.39 -0.20 -0.39
CA THR A 151 9.99 1.04 -1.07
C THR A 151 10.02 2.23 -0.11
N LEU A 152 9.53 2.06 1.12
CA LEU A 152 9.63 3.10 2.15
C LEU A 152 11.10 3.45 2.45
N ASP A 153 11.99 2.46 2.55
CA ASP A 153 13.42 2.70 2.71
C ASP A 153 14.00 3.49 1.52
N LYS A 154 13.64 3.11 0.29
CA LYS A 154 14.08 3.80 -0.93
C LYS A 154 13.60 5.26 -0.97
N MET A 155 12.41 5.53 -0.43
CA MET A 155 11.85 6.86 -0.26
C MET A 155 12.35 7.58 1.00
N ASN A 156 13.28 6.99 1.75
CA ASN A 156 13.79 7.53 3.01
C ASN A 156 12.66 7.88 4.02
N ILE A 157 11.61 7.06 4.05
CA ILE A 157 10.47 7.20 4.96
C ILE A 157 10.70 6.29 6.17
N ASP A 158 10.53 6.83 7.36
CA ASP A 158 10.64 6.08 8.62
C ASP A 158 9.51 5.05 8.73
N LYS A 159 9.86 3.78 8.45
CA LYS A 159 8.96 2.63 8.49
C LYS A 159 8.30 2.41 9.85
N THR A 160 8.92 2.86 10.95
CA THR A 160 8.34 2.69 12.29
C THR A 160 7.10 3.56 12.53
N LYS A 161 6.91 4.58 11.68
CA LYS A 161 5.76 5.48 11.72
C LYS A 161 4.66 5.07 10.73
N VAL A 162 4.89 4.06 9.88
CA VAL A 162 3.93 3.60 8.88
C VAL A 162 3.38 2.24 9.30
N VAL A 163 2.08 2.16 9.52
CA VAL A 163 1.39 0.94 9.90
C VAL A 163 0.80 0.30 8.65
N LEU A 164 1.30 -0.87 8.26
CA LEU A 164 0.70 -1.70 7.21
C LEU A 164 -0.26 -2.71 7.83
N GLN A 165 -1.48 -2.78 7.30
CA GLN A 165 -2.48 -3.77 7.67
C GLN A 165 -2.89 -4.59 6.46
N ARG A 166 -3.13 -5.88 6.67
CA ARG A 166 -3.66 -6.82 5.68
C ARG A 166 -5.01 -7.34 6.15
N VAL A 167 -5.97 -7.46 5.25
CA VAL A 167 -7.23 -8.16 5.49
C VAL A 167 -7.14 -9.52 4.79
N ASP A 168 -7.23 -10.59 5.57
CA ASP A 168 -7.22 -11.96 5.07
C ASP A 168 -8.59 -12.33 4.48
N ASP A 169 -8.64 -13.42 3.71
CA ASP A 169 -9.85 -13.88 3.00
C ASP A 169 -11.03 -14.20 3.96
N ASP A 170 -10.74 -14.50 5.22
CA ASP A 170 -11.74 -14.74 6.27
C ASP A 170 -12.20 -13.46 6.98
N GLY A 171 -11.69 -12.31 6.57
CA GLY A 171 -11.97 -11.00 7.17
C GLY A 171 -11.08 -10.65 8.36
N THR A 172 -10.15 -11.52 8.76
CA THR A 172 -9.19 -11.20 9.83
C THR A 172 -8.28 -10.05 9.41
N ILE A 173 -8.23 -9.01 10.23
CA ILE A 173 -7.34 -7.87 10.02
C ILE A 173 -6.05 -8.13 10.79
N ASN A 174 -4.92 -8.00 10.13
CA ASN A 174 -3.60 -8.17 10.72
C ASN A 174 -2.78 -6.90 10.55
N SER A 175 -2.03 -6.52 11.58
CA SER A 175 -0.91 -5.58 11.47
C SER A 175 0.33 -6.34 11.02
N ILE A 176 1.04 -5.81 10.03
CA ILE A 176 2.25 -6.41 9.47
C ILE A 176 3.48 -5.72 10.03
N THR A 177 4.37 -6.50 10.65
CA THR A 177 5.62 -6.01 11.23
C THR A 177 6.81 -6.48 10.39
N LEU A 178 7.71 -5.57 10.04
CA LEU A 178 9.00 -5.89 9.43
C LEU A 178 9.98 -6.33 10.53
N ASN A 179 10.56 -7.52 10.36
CA ASN A 179 11.59 -8.05 11.23
C ASN A 179 12.98 -7.55 10.82
N ASN A 180 13.97 -7.65 11.72
CA ASN A 180 15.35 -7.21 11.47
C ASN A 180 16.05 -7.97 10.32
N ASP A 181 15.59 -9.19 10.00
CA ASP A 181 16.09 -9.99 8.88
C ASP A 181 15.42 -9.65 7.54
N GLY A 182 14.52 -8.66 7.52
CA GLY A 182 13.79 -8.22 6.33
C GLY A 182 12.60 -9.12 5.95
N SER A 183 12.22 -10.08 6.81
CA SER A 183 10.97 -10.84 6.71
C SER A 183 9.82 -10.10 7.39
N THR A 184 8.58 -10.57 7.20
CA THR A 184 7.38 -9.97 7.79
C THR A 184 6.61 -10.95 8.67
N THR A 185 6.03 -10.41 9.74
CA THR A 185 5.16 -11.14 10.68
C THR A 185 3.78 -10.52 10.69
N SER A 186 2.75 -11.37 10.66
CA SER A 186 1.34 -10.99 10.73
C SER A 186 0.85 -11.11 12.17
N ASN A 187 0.35 -10.01 12.74
CA ASN A 187 -0.20 -9.97 14.09
C ASN A 187 -1.69 -9.58 14.01
N PRO A 188 -2.63 -10.46 14.39
CA PRO A 188 -4.06 -10.12 14.37
C PRO A 188 -4.37 -8.84 15.16
N CYS A 189 -5.20 -7.98 14.61
CA CYS A 189 -5.73 -6.82 15.31
C CYS A 189 -6.76 -7.27 16.37
N PRO A 190 -6.80 -6.64 17.56
CA PRO A 190 -7.80 -6.92 18.61
C PRO A 190 -9.25 -6.72 18.16
#